data_AF-A0A2D4TUC5-F1
#
_entry.id   AF-A0A2D4TUC5-F1
#
_cell.length_a   1.000
_cell.length_b   1.000
_cell.length_c   1.000
_cell.angle_alpha   90.00
_cell.angle_beta   90.00
_cell.angle_gamma   90.00
#
_symmetry.space_group_name_H-M   'P 1'
#
loop_
_entity.id
_entity.type
_entity.pdbx_description
1 polymer ?
#
loop_
_entity_poly.entity_id
_entity_poly.type
_entity_poly.pdbx_seq_one_letter_code
_entity_poly.pdbx_strand_id
1 'polypeptide(L)'
;MERNMNIQTQTLELLHKELQLKNHVDAIALLDKSIETAKTDEVFNQRFNAAFETGSTVEFRELFSEFGNYFKQSSESFPWYPHEDAVNAIDTAIHHVRLRSKQPLIDGYNCCTAGVLPDLTTSTSLEISAVFVGLFSDGSTDCTPLFGVASGVEKLSDYMSSSDIEGNVVYTVYHRDIYGYAEALHDSETLEQAKGVAEGIKTMYPQLSIDLN
;
A
#
# COMPACT_ATOMS: atom_id res chain seq x y z
N MET A 1 -27.15 8.14 -15.21
CA MET A 1 -27.10 8.05 -13.73
C MET A 1 -26.86 6.62 -13.26
N GLU A 2 -27.64 5.62 -13.68
CA GLU A 2 -27.49 4.21 -13.24
C GLU A 2 -26.12 3.57 -13.54
N ARG A 3 -25.51 3.82 -14.71
CA ARG A 3 -24.16 3.30 -15.03
C ARG A 3 -23.06 3.81 -14.09
N ASN A 4 -23.12 5.08 -13.68
CA ASN A 4 -22.10 5.67 -12.80
C ASN A 4 -22.26 5.19 -11.35
N MET A 5 -23.51 5.01 -10.87
CA MET A 5 -23.74 4.40 -9.55
C MET A 5 -23.20 2.97 -9.48
N ASN A 6 -23.35 2.19 -10.55
CA ASN A 6 -22.89 0.79 -10.55
C ASN A 6 -21.36 0.66 -10.51
N ILE A 7 -20.65 1.55 -11.21
CA ILE A 7 -19.16 1.59 -11.20
C ILE A 7 -18.64 2.01 -9.82
N GLN A 8 -19.32 2.93 -9.17
CA GLN A 8 -18.92 3.41 -7.86
C GLN A 8 -19.10 2.35 -6.77
N THR A 9 -20.24 1.65 -6.77
CA THR A 9 -20.48 0.53 -5.84
C THR A 9 -19.43 -0.56 -6.02
N GLN A 10 -19.11 -0.93 -7.25
CA GLN A 10 -18.07 -1.93 -7.54
C GLN A 10 -16.67 -1.46 -7.08
N THR A 11 -16.36 -0.18 -7.26
CA THR A 11 -15.09 0.41 -6.81
C THR A 11 -14.97 0.35 -5.28
N LEU A 12 -16.04 0.67 -4.56
CA LEU A 12 -16.09 0.61 -3.10
C LEU A 12 -16.01 -0.83 -2.58
N GLU A 13 -16.66 -1.79 -3.23
CA GLU A 13 -16.57 -3.21 -2.89
C GLU A 13 -15.14 -3.75 -3.06
N LEU A 14 -14.47 -3.39 -4.16
CA LEU A 14 -13.07 -3.77 -4.41
C LEU A 14 -12.12 -3.14 -3.40
N LEU A 15 -12.35 -1.87 -3.06
CA LEU A 15 -11.58 -1.16 -2.04
C LEU A 15 -11.71 -1.84 -0.68
N HIS A 16 -12.95 -2.13 -0.26
CA HIS A 16 -13.22 -2.80 1.00
C HIS A 16 -12.54 -4.17 1.07
N LYS A 17 -12.56 -4.93 -0.04
CA LYS A 17 -11.86 -6.22 -0.14
C LYS A 17 -10.33 -6.09 -0.05
N GLU A 18 -9.72 -5.11 -0.72
CA GLU A 18 -8.27 -4.82 -0.60
C GLU A 18 -7.86 -4.54 0.85
N LEU A 19 -8.62 -3.69 1.55
CA LEU A 19 -8.32 -3.31 2.93
C LEU A 19 -8.51 -4.49 3.89
N GLN A 20 -9.53 -5.32 3.67
CA GLN A 20 -9.75 -6.55 4.45
C GLN A 20 -8.63 -7.57 4.29
N LEU A 21 -8.16 -7.78 3.05
CA LEU A 21 -7.06 -8.71 2.77
C LEU A 21 -5.76 -8.32 3.50
N LYS A 22 -5.56 -7.03 3.73
CA LYS A 22 -4.37 -6.46 4.39
C LYS A 22 -4.58 -6.16 5.88
N ASN A 23 -5.73 -6.56 6.44
CA ASN A 23 -6.08 -6.36 7.85
C ASN A 23 -6.00 -4.88 8.31
N HIS A 24 -6.30 -3.91 7.43
CA HIS A 24 -6.32 -2.49 7.78
C HIS A 24 -7.64 -2.10 8.46
N VAL A 25 -7.84 -2.55 9.70
CA VAL A 25 -9.10 -2.39 10.45
C VAL A 25 -9.52 -0.91 10.57
N ASP A 26 -8.59 -0.02 10.87
CA ASP A 26 -8.87 1.42 11.01
C ASP A 26 -9.24 2.08 9.69
N ALA A 27 -8.64 1.63 8.58
CA ALA A 27 -8.97 2.10 7.23
C ALA A 27 -10.39 1.68 6.83
N ILE A 28 -10.78 0.44 7.17
CA ILE A 28 -12.15 -0.06 6.94
C ILE A 28 -13.15 0.77 7.75
N ALA A 29 -12.89 0.98 9.04
CA ALA A 29 -13.77 1.77 9.90
C ALA A 29 -13.95 3.22 9.40
N LEU A 30 -12.86 3.85 8.94
CA LEU A 30 -12.91 5.19 8.35
C LEU A 30 -13.68 5.21 7.02
N LEU A 31 -13.47 4.21 6.17
CA LEU A 31 -14.17 4.08 4.90
C LEU A 31 -15.68 3.91 5.11
N ASP A 32 -16.09 2.98 5.98
CA ASP A 32 -17.50 2.71 6.29
C ASP A 32 -18.19 3.95 6.85
N LYS A 33 -17.54 4.65 7.78
CA LYS A 33 -18.06 5.89 8.34
C LYS A 33 -18.24 6.97 7.28
N SER A 34 -17.31 7.06 6.33
CA SER A 34 -17.39 7.99 5.21
C SER A 34 -18.52 7.64 4.25
N ILE A 35 -18.73 6.35 3.97
CA ILE A 35 -19.85 5.86 3.15
C ILE A 35 -21.20 6.20 3.81
N GLU A 36 -21.34 5.95 5.11
CA GLU A 36 -22.57 6.29 5.84
C GLU A 36 -22.83 7.80 5.88
N THR A 37 -21.78 8.60 6.04
CA THR A 37 -21.89 10.07 6.00
C THR A 37 -22.32 10.54 4.60
N ALA A 38 -21.70 10.01 3.55
CA ALA A 38 -22.05 10.32 2.16
C ALA A 38 -23.49 9.92 1.77
N LYS A 39 -24.15 9.00 2.49
CA LYS A 39 -25.57 8.68 2.27
C LYS A 39 -26.52 9.74 2.81
N THR A 40 -26.09 10.52 3.79
CA THR A 40 -26.95 11.46 4.55
C THR A 40 -26.58 12.93 4.33
N ASP A 41 -25.35 13.21 3.90
CA ASP A 41 -24.85 14.54 3.58
C ASP A 41 -24.48 14.63 2.08
N GLU A 42 -25.27 15.40 1.32
CA GLU A 42 -25.08 15.58 -0.12
C GLU A 42 -23.81 16.37 -0.46
N VAL A 43 -23.40 17.32 0.39
CA VAL A 43 -22.17 18.12 0.19
C VAL A 43 -20.95 17.23 0.42
N PHE A 44 -20.99 16.42 1.48
CA PHE A 44 -19.96 15.42 1.73
C PHE A 44 -19.92 14.39 0.60
N ASN A 45 -21.08 13.90 0.13
CA ASN A 45 -21.16 12.94 -0.98
C ASN A 45 -20.45 13.45 -2.24
N GLN A 46 -20.66 14.71 -2.61
CA GLN A 46 -20.02 15.31 -3.78
C GLN A 46 -18.49 15.36 -3.62
N ARG A 47 -18.00 15.78 -2.45
CA ARG A 47 -16.56 15.80 -2.12
C ARG A 47 -15.98 14.39 -2.12
N PHE A 48 -16.69 13.43 -1.53
CA PHE A 48 -16.31 12.02 -1.45
C PHE A 48 -16.17 11.42 -2.85
N ASN A 49 -17.14 11.64 -3.74
CA ASN A 49 -17.10 11.13 -5.10
C ASN A 49 -15.94 11.75 -5.90
N ALA A 50 -15.73 13.06 -5.80
CA ALA A 50 -14.65 13.75 -6.48
C ALA A 50 -13.27 13.25 -6.00
N ALA A 51 -13.10 13.11 -4.69
CA ALA A 51 -11.88 12.56 -4.11
C ALA A 51 -11.64 11.11 -4.55
N PHE A 52 -12.68 10.27 -4.64
CA PHE A 52 -12.58 8.88 -5.09
C PHE A 52 -12.28 8.73 -6.58
N GLU A 53 -12.71 9.66 -7.42
CA GLU A 53 -12.45 9.61 -8.86
C GLU A 53 -11.05 10.11 -9.23
N THR A 54 -10.65 11.27 -8.72
CA THR A 54 -9.39 11.94 -9.11
C THR A 54 -8.57 12.48 -7.94
N GLY A 55 -9.04 12.34 -6.71
CA GLY A 55 -8.39 12.90 -5.54
C GLY A 55 -6.98 12.36 -5.29
N SER A 56 -6.14 13.26 -4.81
CA SER A 56 -4.81 13.05 -4.24
C SER A 56 -4.87 12.67 -2.76
N THR A 57 -3.75 12.21 -2.20
CA THR A 57 -3.60 11.95 -0.75
C THR A 57 -4.00 13.16 0.10
N VAL A 58 -3.69 14.38 -0.35
CA VAL A 58 -4.04 15.62 0.37
C VAL A 58 -5.55 15.81 0.37
N GLU A 59 -6.22 15.64 -0.77
CA GLU A 59 -7.68 15.73 -0.87
C GLU A 59 -8.38 14.65 -0.05
N PHE A 60 -7.80 13.45 0.05
CA PHE A 60 -8.29 12.43 0.98
C PHE A 60 -8.12 12.85 2.45
N ARG A 61 -6.97 13.42 2.84
CA ARG A 61 -6.78 13.94 4.20
C ARG A 61 -7.77 15.07 4.52
N GLU A 62 -8.05 15.96 3.58
CA GLU A 62 -9.06 17.02 3.74
C GLU A 62 -10.48 16.47 3.85
N LEU A 63 -10.83 15.47 3.04
CA LEU A 63 -12.11 14.78 3.10
C LEU A 63 -12.31 14.09 4.45
N PHE A 64 -11.31 13.31 4.89
CA PHE A 64 -11.40 12.55 6.13
C PHE A 64 -11.22 13.43 7.37
N SER A 65 -10.72 14.67 7.24
CA SER A 65 -10.59 15.61 8.36
C SER A 65 -11.91 15.95 9.06
N GLU A 66 -13.04 15.55 8.48
CA GLU A 66 -14.35 15.57 9.13
C GLU A 66 -14.45 14.59 10.32
N PHE A 67 -13.60 13.57 10.36
CA PHE A 67 -13.60 12.49 11.35
C PHE A 67 -12.37 12.46 12.27
N GLY A 68 -11.38 13.31 12.02
CA GLY A 68 -10.11 13.33 12.76
C GLY A 68 -9.16 14.42 12.26
N ASN A 69 -8.02 14.61 12.91
CA ASN A 69 -7.01 15.56 12.43
C ASN A 69 -5.88 14.82 11.69
N TYR A 70 -5.99 14.74 10.38
CA TYR A 70 -5.06 14.03 9.49
C TYR A 70 -3.90 14.91 8.98
N PHE A 71 -3.78 16.12 9.54
CA PHE A 71 -2.64 17.02 9.35
C PHE A 71 -1.86 17.23 10.66
N LYS A 72 -2.21 16.49 11.72
CA LYS A 72 -1.51 16.57 12.99
C LYS A 72 -0.08 16.06 12.79
N GLN A 73 0.88 16.76 13.40
CA GLN A 73 2.26 16.32 13.45
C GLN A 73 2.37 14.91 14.05
N SER A 74 3.36 14.15 13.58
CA SER A 74 3.71 12.84 14.13
C SER A 74 3.90 12.88 15.65
N SER A 75 3.48 11.80 16.30
CA SER A 75 3.65 11.62 17.74
C SER A 75 5.13 11.47 18.09
N GLU A 76 5.54 11.87 19.30
CA GLU A 76 6.89 11.59 19.83
C GLU A 76 7.00 10.19 20.46
N SER A 77 5.93 9.41 20.43
CA SER A 77 5.90 8.03 20.88
C SER A 77 4.97 7.19 20.00
N PHE A 78 5.28 5.90 19.87
CA PHE A 78 4.49 4.96 19.09
C PHE A 78 3.00 4.93 19.52
N PRO A 79 2.03 4.79 18.58
CA PRO A 79 2.23 4.83 17.12
C PRO A 79 2.59 6.25 16.67
N TRP A 80 3.62 6.35 15.82
CA TRP A 80 4.20 7.62 15.36
C TRP A 80 3.23 8.40 14.46
N TYR A 81 2.34 7.70 13.76
CA TYR A 81 1.37 8.26 12.82
C TYR A 81 -0.06 7.76 13.09
N PRO A 82 -0.62 7.99 14.29
CA PRO A 82 -1.84 7.33 14.80
C PRO A 82 -3.10 7.55 13.96
N HIS A 83 -3.07 8.50 13.02
CA HIS A 83 -4.20 8.85 12.18
C HIS A 83 -3.85 8.81 10.68
N GLU A 84 -2.57 8.86 10.28
CA GLU A 84 -2.21 8.89 8.86
C GLU A 84 -2.30 7.51 8.22
N ASP A 85 -2.10 6.43 8.99
CA ASP A 85 -2.02 5.08 8.44
C ASP A 85 -3.34 4.62 7.81
N ALA A 86 -4.49 4.99 8.38
CA ALA A 86 -5.79 4.68 7.81
C ALA A 86 -6.03 5.41 6.48
N VAL A 87 -5.65 6.69 6.38
CA VAL A 87 -5.82 7.47 5.14
C VAL A 87 -4.85 7.01 4.07
N ASN A 88 -3.60 6.75 4.44
CA ASN A 88 -2.57 6.25 3.54
C ASN A 88 -2.94 4.86 3.00
N ALA A 89 -3.52 3.99 3.84
CA ALA A 89 -4.04 2.68 3.41
C ALA A 89 -5.20 2.82 2.43
N ILE A 90 -6.17 3.71 2.69
CA ILE A 90 -7.28 3.98 1.76
C ILE A 90 -6.76 4.54 0.43
N ASP A 91 -5.88 5.55 0.46
CA ASP A 91 -5.31 6.18 -0.73
C ASP A 91 -4.56 5.17 -1.59
N THR A 92 -3.71 4.35 -0.96
CA THR A 92 -2.98 3.26 -1.63
C THR A 92 -3.93 2.25 -2.27
N ALA A 93 -4.97 1.83 -1.56
CA ALA A 93 -5.91 0.84 -2.07
C ALA A 93 -6.80 1.43 -3.20
N ILE A 94 -7.20 2.70 -3.12
CA ILE A 94 -7.91 3.40 -4.20
C ILE A 94 -7.01 3.51 -5.43
N HIS A 95 -5.73 3.81 -5.25
CA HIS A 95 -4.77 3.84 -6.34
C HIS A 95 -4.72 2.48 -7.08
N HIS A 96 -4.61 1.37 -6.35
CA HIS A 96 -4.66 0.03 -6.95
C HIS A 96 -5.96 -0.25 -7.70
N VAL A 97 -7.10 0.13 -7.12
CA VAL A 97 -8.41 -0.06 -7.78
C VAL A 97 -8.53 0.80 -9.05
N ARG A 98 -8.01 2.03 -9.04
CA ARG A 98 -7.95 2.92 -10.22
C ARG A 98 -7.04 2.37 -11.32
N LEU A 99 -5.91 1.75 -10.97
CA LEU A 99 -5.05 1.10 -11.94
C LEU A 99 -5.74 -0.12 -12.57
N ARG A 100 -6.35 -0.97 -11.74
CA ARG A 100 -7.13 -2.14 -12.19
C ARG A 100 -8.30 -1.77 -13.11
N SER A 101 -8.94 -0.62 -12.90
CA SER A 101 -10.06 -0.15 -13.73
C SER A 101 -9.63 0.54 -15.04
N LYS A 102 -8.37 0.99 -15.14
CA LYS A 102 -7.80 1.62 -16.35
C LYS A 102 -7.05 0.64 -17.25
N GLN A 103 -6.77 -0.58 -16.78
CA GLN A 103 -6.22 -1.66 -17.61
C GLN A 103 -7.35 -2.50 -18.21
N PRO A 104 -7.24 -3.00 -19.46
CA PRO A 104 -8.15 -4.02 -19.95
C PRO A 104 -8.06 -5.22 -18.99
N LEU A 105 -9.22 -5.70 -18.54
CA LEU A 105 -9.38 -6.89 -17.69
C LEU A 105 -8.61 -8.07 -18.30
N ILE A 106 -7.36 -8.23 -17.88
CA ILE A 106 -6.68 -9.52 -17.91
C ILE A 106 -7.03 -10.12 -16.55
N ASP A 107 -7.89 -11.13 -16.59
CA ASP A 107 -8.23 -11.97 -15.44
C ASP A 107 -6.97 -12.33 -14.65
N GLY A 108 -6.95 -12.02 -13.35
CA GLY A 108 -6.09 -12.74 -12.41
C GLY A 108 -5.00 -11.98 -11.64
N TYR A 109 -5.07 -10.65 -11.47
CA TYR A 109 -4.14 -9.98 -10.52
C TYR A 109 -4.57 -10.18 -9.06
N ASN A 110 -4.26 -11.37 -8.55
CA ASN A 110 -4.09 -11.63 -7.13
C ASN A 110 -2.68 -11.18 -6.76
N CYS A 111 -2.52 -9.99 -6.15
CA CYS A 111 -1.21 -9.56 -5.62
C CYS A 111 -0.72 -10.39 -4.41
N CYS A 112 -1.34 -11.55 -4.14
CA CYS A 112 -0.83 -12.54 -3.19
C CYS A 112 -0.93 -14.01 -3.67
N THR A 113 -1.32 -14.31 -4.92
CA THR A 113 -1.24 -15.71 -5.41
C THR A 113 -1.08 -15.77 -6.93
N ALA A 114 -0.11 -16.59 -7.36
CA ALA A 114 0.11 -17.11 -8.73
C ALA A 114 1.03 -16.29 -9.64
N GLY A 115 2.34 -16.37 -9.39
CA GLY A 115 3.36 -16.87 -10.34
C GLY A 115 3.52 -16.21 -11.73
N VAL A 116 2.83 -15.12 -12.03
CA VAL A 116 2.93 -14.40 -13.31
C VAL A 116 3.38 -12.98 -13.00
N LEU A 117 4.58 -12.64 -13.45
CA LEU A 117 5.12 -11.28 -13.32
C LEU A 117 4.27 -10.31 -14.17
N PRO A 118 4.02 -9.09 -13.68
CA PRO A 118 3.42 -8.05 -14.51
C PRO A 118 4.31 -7.68 -15.69
N ASP A 119 3.75 -7.00 -16.68
CA ASP A 119 4.54 -6.45 -17.78
C ASP A 119 5.42 -5.30 -17.27
N LEU A 120 6.73 -5.55 -17.19
CA LEU A 120 7.73 -4.60 -16.70
C LEU A 120 8.44 -3.81 -17.81
N THR A 121 7.87 -3.77 -19.03
CA THR A 121 8.47 -3.03 -20.15
C THR A 121 8.59 -1.53 -19.90
N THR A 122 7.69 -0.95 -19.09
CA THR A 122 7.73 0.46 -18.67
C THR A 122 8.44 0.67 -17.34
N SER A 123 9.03 -0.37 -16.76
CA SER A 123 9.78 -0.27 -15.51
C SER A 123 11.20 0.22 -15.77
N THR A 124 11.74 0.96 -14.80
CA THR A 124 13.07 1.58 -14.84
C THR A 124 14.05 0.84 -13.94
N SER A 125 13.61 0.39 -12.77
CA SER A 125 14.43 -0.36 -11.82
C SER A 125 13.64 -1.43 -11.08
N LEU A 126 14.39 -2.36 -10.48
CA LEU A 126 13.95 -3.21 -9.41
C LEU A 126 14.57 -2.72 -8.11
N GLU A 127 13.80 -2.69 -7.04
CA GLU A 127 14.30 -2.30 -5.72
C GLU A 127 14.07 -3.41 -4.71
N ILE A 128 15.05 -3.66 -3.86
CA ILE A 128 14.89 -4.57 -2.72
C ILE A 128 14.89 -3.74 -1.46
N SER A 129 13.79 -3.77 -0.70
CA SER A 129 13.68 -3.11 0.60
C SER A 129 13.43 -4.15 1.69
N ALA A 130 13.98 -3.92 2.87
CA ALA A 130 13.62 -4.69 4.06
C ALA A 130 12.42 -4.03 4.75
N VAL A 131 11.49 -4.85 5.23
CA VAL A 131 10.29 -4.44 5.95
C VAL A 131 10.19 -5.30 7.20
N PHE A 132 10.04 -4.67 8.36
CA PHE A 132 9.66 -5.37 9.58
C PHE A 132 8.16 -5.57 9.59
N VAL A 133 7.72 -6.82 9.70
CA VAL A 133 6.32 -7.20 9.85
C VAL A 133 6.10 -7.66 11.29
N GLY A 134 5.51 -6.78 12.10
CA GLY A 134 5.20 -7.05 13.50
C GLY A 134 3.76 -7.51 13.67
N LEU A 135 3.53 -8.53 14.51
CA LEU A 135 2.18 -8.95 14.92
C LEU A 135 1.94 -8.50 16.36
N PHE A 136 0.93 -7.67 16.59
CA PHE A 136 0.58 -7.22 17.93
C PHE A 136 -0.36 -8.18 18.64
N SER A 137 -0.43 -8.05 19.96
CA SER A 137 -1.30 -8.87 20.82
C SER A 137 -2.80 -8.75 20.51
N ASP A 138 -3.21 -7.68 19.84
CA ASP A 138 -4.60 -7.47 19.39
C ASP A 138 -4.88 -8.07 18.00
N GLY A 139 -3.88 -8.71 17.38
CA GLY A 139 -3.97 -9.33 16.05
C GLY A 139 -3.77 -8.36 14.89
N SER A 140 -3.45 -7.08 15.16
CA SER A 140 -3.04 -6.15 14.11
C SER A 140 -1.62 -6.42 13.64
N THR A 141 -1.34 -6.08 12.38
CA THR A 141 -0.01 -6.21 11.76
C THR A 141 0.52 -4.83 11.37
N ASP A 142 1.73 -4.50 11.81
CA ASP A 142 2.49 -3.35 11.30
C ASP A 142 3.48 -3.80 10.23
N CYS A 143 3.68 -2.97 9.22
CA CYS A 143 4.70 -3.14 8.20
C CYS A 143 5.57 -1.88 8.19
N THR A 144 6.67 -1.90 8.94
CA THR A 144 7.59 -0.77 9.02
C THR A 144 8.74 -0.94 8.01
N PRO A 145 8.91 -0.04 7.03
CA PRO A 145 10.07 -0.08 6.14
C PRO A 145 11.37 0.17 6.92
N LEU A 146 12.37 -0.67 6.68
CA LEU A 146 13.69 -0.59 7.29
C LEU A 146 14.69 -0.02 6.27
N PHE A 147 14.67 1.30 6.10
CA PHE A 147 15.55 1.99 5.16
C PHE A 147 17.03 1.74 5.50
N GLY A 148 17.85 1.47 4.49
CA GLY A 148 19.27 1.22 4.68
C GLY A 148 19.62 -0.22 5.06
N VAL A 149 18.65 -1.07 5.38
CA VAL A 149 18.93 -2.45 5.84
C VAL A 149 19.24 -3.37 4.67
N ALA A 150 18.52 -3.30 3.54
CA ALA A 150 18.83 -4.17 2.40
C ALA A 150 20.14 -3.76 1.72
N SER A 151 20.46 -2.47 1.74
CA SER A 151 21.75 -1.93 1.28
C SER A 151 22.92 -2.17 2.25
N GLY A 152 22.64 -2.53 3.51
CA GLY A 152 23.63 -2.75 4.57
C GLY A 152 24.23 -1.47 5.15
N VAL A 153 23.64 -0.31 4.84
CA VAL A 153 23.97 0.98 5.45
C VAL A 153 23.63 0.96 6.94
N GLU A 154 22.49 0.36 7.28
CA GLU A 154 22.04 0.15 8.65
C GLU A 154 22.08 -1.34 9.01
N LYS A 155 22.41 -1.65 10.27
CA LYS A 155 22.39 -3.05 10.72
C LYS A 155 20.99 -3.41 11.19
N LEU A 156 20.49 -4.55 10.73
CA LEU A 156 19.20 -5.07 11.20
C LEU A 156 19.14 -5.21 12.74
N SER A 157 20.26 -5.57 13.38
CA SER A 157 20.34 -5.68 14.84
C SER A 157 19.96 -4.39 15.56
N ASP A 158 20.21 -3.23 14.95
CA ASP A 158 19.98 -1.94 15.59
C ASP A 158 18.47 -1.68 15.69
N TYR A 159 17.69 -2.14 14.71
CA TYR A 159 16.22 -2.13 14.75
C TYR A 159 15.65 -3.19 15.71
N MET A 160 16.18 -4.42 15.67
CA MET A 160 15.67 -5.54 16.48
C MET A 160 15.97 -5.42 17.98
N SER A 161 16.97 -4.62 18.37
CA SER A 161 17.34 -4.40 19.77
C SER A 161 16.34 -3.53 20.55
N SER A 162 15.36 -2.93 19.87
CA SER A 162 14.52 -1.85 20.42
C SER A 162 13.06 -2.24 20.71
N SER A 163 12.62 -3.45 20.34
CA SER A 163 11.20 -3.79 20.30
C SER A 163 10.88 -5.11 21.02
N ASP A 164 10.06 -5.07 22.07
CA ASP A 164 9.36 -6.22 22.69
C ASP A 164 8.27 -6.82 21.76
N ILE A 165 8.41 -6.65 20.44
CA ILE A 165 7.39 -6.97 19.44
C ILE A 165 7.81 -8.25 18.71
N GLU A 166 6.95 -9.25 18.72
CA GLU A 166 7.13 -10.48 17.93
C GLU A 166 6.87 -10.15 16.46
N GLY A 167 7.87 -10.36 15.60
CA GLY A 167 7.79 -10.02 14.19
C GLY A 167 8.95 -10.59 13.39
N ASN A 168 8.82 -10.54 12.07
CA ASN A 168 9.82 -11.04 11.13
C ASN A 168 10.21 -9.95 10.15
N VAL A 169 11.43 -10.05 9.62
CA VAL A 169 11.86 -9.18 8.52
C VAL A 169 11.56 -9.88 7.21
N VAL A 170 10.91 -9.14 6.32
CA VAL A 170 10.61 -9.56 4.95
C VAL A 170 11.40 -8.64 4.02
N TYR A 171 11.98 -9.22 2.98
CA TYR A 171 12.64 -8.50 1.89
C TYR A 171 11.73 -8.50 0.68
N THR A 172 11.22 -7.32 0.34
CA THR A 172 10.28 -7.16 -0.77
C THR A 172 11.02 -6.62 -1.99
N VAL A 173 10.85 -7.28 -3.13
CA VAL A 173 11.27 -6.82 -4.45
C VAL A 173 10.14 -5.98 -5.03
N TYR A 174 10.45 -4.74 -5.37
CA TYR A 174 9.57 -3.81 -6.08
C TYR A 174 10.07 -3.62 -7.50
N HIS A 175 9.19 -3.23 -8.41
CA HIS A 175 9.61 -2.51 -9.62
C HIS A 175 9.24 -1.04 -9.49
N ARG A 176 10.07 -0.15 -10.04
CA ARG A 176 9.70 1.24 -10.27
C ARG A 176 9.37 1.49 -11.72
N ASP A 177 8.27 2.19 -11.99
CA ASP A 177 7.93 2.62 -13.34
C ASP A 177 8.66 3.92 -13.75
N ILE A 178 8.44 4.37 -14.99
CA ILE A 178 8.98 5.65 -15.51
C ILE A 178 8.50 6.90 -14.76
N TYR A 179 7.46 6.78 -13.93
CA TYR A 179 6.94 7.87 -13.11
C TYR A 179 7.47 7.82 -11.67
N GLY A 180 8.26 6.79 -11.33
CA GLY A 180 8.87 6.59 -10.02
C GLY A 180 7.99 5.82 -9.04
N TYR A 181 6.84 5.28 -9.47
CA TYR A 181 5.96 4.50 -8.61
C TYR A 181 6.53 3.12 -8.37
N ALA A 182 6.57 2.69 -7.10
CA ALA A 182 7.04 1.38 -6.70
C ALA A 182 5.86 0.43 -6.45
N GLU A 183 5.87 -0.75 -7.06
CA GLU A 183 4.88 -1.81 -6.81
C GLU A 183 5.59 -3.12 -6.46
N ALA A 184 5.08 -3.81 -5.43
CA ALA A 184 5.65 -5.05 -4.92
C ALA A 184 5.44 -6.20 -5.91
N LEU A 185 6.52 -6.93 -6.19
CA LEU A 185 6.54 -8.11 -7.05
C LEU A 185 6.64 -9.41 -6.24
N HIS A 186 7.42 -9.39 -5.16
CA HIS A 186 7.73 -10.60 -4.41
C HIS A 186 8.24 -10.32 -3.01
N ASP A 187 7.81 -11.13 -2.04
CA ASP A 187 8.28 -11.12 -0.67
C ASP A 187 9.18 -12.33 -0.40
N SER A 188 10.29 -12.10 0.29
CA SER A 188 11.27 -13.13 0.66
C SER A 188 11.63 -13.05 2.13
N GLU A 189 11.94 -14.19 2.75
CA GLU A 189 12.37 -14.24 4.15
C GLU A 189 13.85 -13.81 4.31
N THR A 190 14.62 -13.85 3.22
CA THR A 190 16.05 -13.49 3.22
C THR A 190 16.40 -12.56 2.07
N LEU A 191 17.43 -11.74 2.28
CA LEU A 191 17.96 -10.84 1.25
C LEU A 191 18.50 -11.61 0.05
N GLU A 192 19.11 -12.77 0.27
CA GLU A 192 19.65 -13.65 -0.77
C GLU A 192 18.55 -14.18 -1.69
N GLN A 193 17.39 -14.57 -1.13
CA GLN A 193 16.22 -14.97 -1.91
C GLN A 193 15.67 -13.81 -2.74
N ALA A 194 15.50 -12.63 -2.14
CA ALA A 194 15.04 -11.44 -2.84
C ALA A 194 15.98 -11.06 -4.01
N LYS A 195 17.30 -11.12 -3.78
CA LYS A 195 18.31 -10.91 -4.84
C LYS A 195 18.19 -11.94 -5.96
N GLY A 196 18.01 -13.21 -5.63
CA GLY A 196 17.79 -14.27 -6.61
C GLY A 196 16.57 -14.02 -7.50
N VAL A 197 15.48 -13.53 -6.91
CA VAL A 197 14.26 -13.17 -7.63
C VAL A 197 14.51 -11.96 -8.54
N ALA A 198 15.11 -10.89 -8.01
CA ALA A 198 15.41 -9.68 -8.79
C ALA A 198 16.32 -9.98 -10.00
N GLU A 199 17.36 -10.81 -9.82
CA GLU A 199 18.24 -11.24 -10.93
C GLU A 199 17.51 -12.13 -11.94
N GLY A 200 16.58 -12.98 -11.48
CA GLY A 200 15.70 -13.75 -12.36
C GLY A 200 14.84 -12.83 -13.23
N ILE A 201 14.23 -11.80 -12.64
CA ILE A 201 13.42 -10.81 -13.34
C ILE A 201 14.27 -10.02 -14.34
N LYS A 202 15.44 -9.54 -13.92
CA LYS A 202 16.37 -8.81 -14.78
C LYS A 202 16.85 -9.63 -15.98
N THR A 203 16.93 -10.95 -15.85
CA THR A 203 17.24 -11.83 -17.00
C THR A 203 16.14 -11.78 -18.07
N MET A 204 14.88 -11.62 -17.67
CA MET A 204 13.74 -11.44 -18.58
C MET A 204 13.60 -9.99 -19.06
N TYR A 205 14.04 -9.03 -18.25
CA TYR A 205 13.97 -7.59 -18.51
C TYR A 205 15.35 -6.93 -18.32
N PRO A 206 16.28 -7.08 -19.29
CA PRO A 206 17.68 -6.66 -19.14
C PRO A 206 17.88 -5.15 -18.99
N GLN A 207 16.85 -4.35 -19.29
CA GLN A 207 16.88 -2.90 -19.13
C GLN A 207 16.81 -2.44 -17.66
N LEU A 208 16.39 -3.31 -16.74
CA LEU A 208 16.19 -2.94 -15.34
C LEU A 208 17.51 -2.94 -14.55
N SER A 209 17.73 -1.88 -13.76
CA SER A 209 18.72 -1.91 -12.67
C SER A 209 18.16 -2.69 -11.48
N ILE A 210 19.05 -3.14 -10.58
CA ILE A 210 18.67 -3.65 -9.26
C ILE A 210 19.31 -2.72 -8.24
N ASP A 211 18.47 -2.08 -7.45
CA ASP A 211 18.84 -1.15 -6.40
C ASP A 211 18.49 -1.78 -5.04
N LEU A 212 19.39 -1.62 -4.07
CA LEU A 212 19.16 -2.05 -2.69
C LEU A 212 18.85 -0.81 -1.86
N ASN A 213 17.73 -0.84 -1.15
CA ASN A 213 17.28 0.27 -0.29
C ASN A 213 17.63 -0.03 1.18
#